data_AF-A0A928DIH0-F1
#
_entry.id   AF-A0A928DIH0-F1
#
_cell.length_a   1.000
_cell.length_b   1.000
_cell.length_c   1.000
_cell.angle_alpha   90.00
_cell.angle_beta   90.00
_cell.angle_gamma   90.00
#
_symmetry.space_group_name_H-M   'P 1'
#
loop_
_entity.id
_entity.type
_entity.pdbx_description
1 polymer ?
#
loop_
_entity_poly.entity_id
_entity_poly.type
_entity_poly.pdbx_seq_one_letter_code
_entity_poly.pdbx_strand_id
1 'polypeptide(L)'
;MKTKTIPLIALFAFACNVNAADSVQMIESATPLDWSASTSWVDGVVPTSATDVTFAGAKTEINVNSTVASGAHAFKVGANQEVILNIAEGKTFSWAFDKENGSNTGIIGANQDTSVVYIRGDGSVNGQLEITKATVYFQLDKAKAGSIDAPLSIADFSNGTVNNCNLIFDGHYTGKRINTFSNGTFTICENSSYTNTGSYMNLWNTGVTMNIMKNATYKTTTNYLNVGNLHGGVLNLHGNLIISCGSSKSDTQVYSLAWANANIYAGATIKETGDYGTYIAGDKSATLTHVQTGVAKGALEVSSIYFADTATLKLDSSDTFKVGGNDQIDSEFLIFGKNMKNKVINSYKAATFTLDNNVDNNIGSLIFYTGSSARLQLHDTAKLLIKSMSMISDEIGQGSGEIKVIVENLGFETLFIGTDVADKITSGDVVLYASDGITALVNGEGGYDLSELTQYNNVDGYWLNAYVAVPEPAQWAMILGAIALGLVAYRRKK
;
A
#
# COMPACT_ATOMS: atom_id res chain seq x y z
N MET A 1 -3.17 -38.88 75.47
CA MET A 1 -2.48 -38.00 74.50
C MET A 1 -2.02 -38.87 73.34
N LYS A 2 -2.59 -38.63 72.15
CA LYS A 2 -2.37 -39.43 70.95
C LYS A 2 -1.13 -38.92 70.22
N THR A 3 -0.06 -39.70 70.23
CA THR A 3 1.05 -39.57 69.26
C THR A 3 0.55 -40.10 67.92
N LYS A 4 0.50 -39.22 66.91
CA LYS A 4 0.13 -39.58 65.54
C LYS A 4 1.32 -40.28 64.88
N THR A 5 1.10 -41.54 64.50
CA THR A 5 1.82 -42.23 63.44
C THR A 5 1.13 -41.89 62.11
N ILE A 6 1.86 -41.37 61.13
CA ILE A 6 1.45 -41.38 59.72
C ILE A 6 2.64 -41.97 58.93
N PRO A 7 2.41 -43.04 58.14
CA PRO A 7 3.45 -43.70 57.36
C PRO A 7 3.67 -43.03 55.99
N LEU A 8 4.93 -43.01 55.61
CA LEU A 8 5.49 -43.23 54.26
C LEU A 8 4.46 -43.30 53.11
N ILE A 9 4.30 -42.21 52.35
CA ILE A 9 3.82 -42.28 50.95
C ILE A 9 5.05 -42.12 50.07
N ALA A 10 5.40 -43.23 49.42
CA ALA A 10 6.41 -43.31 48.39
C ALA A 10 6.02 -42.40 47.21
N LEU A 11 6.92 -41.48 46.87
CA LEU A 11 6.96 -40.77 45.60
C LEU A 11 7.15 -41.83 44.50
N PHE A 12 6.08 -42.19 43.80
CA PHE A 12 6.22 -42.83 42.49
C PHE A 12 6.70 -41.75 41.53
N ALA A 13 7.98 -41.83 41.16
CA ALA A 13 8.52 -41.15 40.01
C ALA A 13 7.76 -41.63 38.77
N PHE A 14 6.87 -40.80 38.25
CA PHE A 14 6.52 -40.89 36.84
C PHE A 14 7.67 -40.25 36.07
N ALA A 15 8.66 -41.08 35.73
CA ALA A 15 9.58 -40.81 34.66
C ALA A 15 8.78 -40.90 33.35
N CYS A 16 8.17 -39.78 32.94
CA CYS A 16 7.82 -39.58 31.56
C CYS A 16 9.13 -39.28 30.84
N ASN A 17 9.59 -40.20 30.00
CA ASN A 17 10.65 -39.95 29.04
C ASN A 17 10.30 -38.71 28.23
N VAL A 18 10.89 -37.57 28.58
CA VAL A 18 10.97 -36.43 27.68
C VAL A 18 12.01 -36.85 26.65
N ASN A 19 11.54 -37.21 25.46
CA ASN A 19 12.40 -37.26 24.28
C ASN A 19 13.25 -35.99 24.28
N ALA A 20 14.55 -36.13 24.02
CA ALA A 20 15.45 -35.01 23.78
C ALA A 20 14.85 -34.12 22.67
N ALA A 21 14.16 -33.07 23.10
CA ALA A 21 13.59 -32.01 22.30
C ALA A 21 14.16 -30.73 22.89
N ASP A 22 14.59 -29.82 22.03
CA ASP A 22 15.33 -28.60 22.31
C ASP A 22 15.02 -27.99 23.68
N SER A 23 16.05 -27.78 24.51
CA SER A 23 15.87 -27.26 25.86
C SER A 23 15.32 -25.84 25.81
N VAL A 24 14.00 -25.69 26.00
CA VAL A 24 13.35 -24.38 26.15
C VAL A 24 13.70 -23.82 27.52
N GLN A 25 14.38 -22.68 27.54
CA GLN A 25 14.74 -21.98 28.77
C GLN A 25 13.66 -20.93 29.12
N MET A 26 13.05 -21.03 30.30
CA MET A 26 12.00 -20.12 30.76
C MET A 26 12.58 -18.98 31.62
N ILE A 27 12.16 -17.73 31.37
CA ILE A 27 12.55 -16.53 32.15
C ILE A 27 11.31 -15.88 32.76
N GLU A 28 11.27 -15.81 34.09
CA GLU A 28 10.30 -15.04 34.86
C GLU A 28 11.07 -14.05 35.74
N SER A 29 11.05 -12.76 35.41
CA SER A 29 11.66 -11.72 36.23
C SER A 29 10.67 -10.60 36.50
N ALA A 30 10.60 -10.17 37.77
CA ALA A 30 9.85 -9.00 38.20
C ALA A 30 10.73 -7.73 38.29
N THR A 31 12.03 -7.86 38.10
CA THR A 31 13.02 -6.77 38.12
C THR A 31 13.75 -6.68 36.78
N PRO A 32 14.21 -5.48 36.36
CA PRO A 32 14.98 -5.34 35.14
C PRO A 32 16.24 -6.22 35.17
N LEU A 33 16.47 -6.96 34.09
CA LEU A 33 17.69 -7.71 33.83
C LEU A 33 18.74 -6.76 33.26
N ASP A 34 19.99 -6.84 33.71
CA ASP A 34 21.08 -6.00 33.20
C ASP A 34 22.07 -6.84 32.40
N TRP A 35 22.18 -6.60 31.10
CA TRP A 35 23.18 -7.19 30.20
C TRP A 35 24.35 -6.24 30.05
N SER A 36 25.15 -6.16 31.11
CA SER A 36 26.39 -5.38 31.16
C SER A 36 27.66 -6.23 30.92
N ALA A 37 27.59 -7.57 30.98
CA ALA A 37 28.71 -8.50 30.72
C ALA A 37 28.31 -9.74 29.88
N SER A 38 29.29 -10.38 29.21
CA SER A 38 29.08 -11.35 28.12
C SER A 38 29.07 -12.85 28.47
N THR A 39 29.10 -13.30 29.75
CA THR A 39 29.56 -14.69 30.03
C THR A 39 28.91 -15.61 31.11
N SER A 40 27.80 -15.33 31.82
CA SER A 40 27.16 -16.38 32.69
C SER A 40 25.65 -16.27 33.02
N TRP A 41 24.84 -17.25 32.57
CA TRP A 41 23.37 -17.28 32.65
C TRP A 41 22.79 -17.36 34.10
N VAL A 42 21.66 -16.67 34.32
CA VAL A 42 20.91 -16.36 35.57
C VAL A 42 21.43 -15.10 36.31
N ASP A 43 20.54 -14.10 36.49
CA ASP A 43 20.81 -12.75 37.06
C ASP A 43 21.62 -11.77 36.18
N GLY A 44 21.24 -11.59 34.90
CA GLY A 44 21.76 -10.47 34.08
C GLY A 44 22.81 -10.84 33.03
N VAL A 45 22.58 -11.91 32.26
CA VAL A 45 23.50 -12.27 31.16
C VAL A 45 22.77 -12.66 29.88
N VAL A 46 23.48 -12.38 28.79
CA VAL A 46 23.18 -12.69 27.38
C VAL A 46 23.29 -14.20 27.10
N PRO A 47 22.27 -14.86 26.54
CA PRO A 47 22.33 -16.28 26.15
C PRO A 47 23.53 -16.55 25.24
N THR A 48 24.23 -17.69 25.38
CA THR A 48 25.42 -18.04 24.57
C THR A 48 25.29 -19.38 23.82
N SER A 49 24.16 -20.08 23.95
CA SER A 49 23.87 -21.36 23.29
C SER A 49 22.62 -21.27 22.42
N ALA A 50 22.57 -22.06 21.33
CA ALA A 50 21.46 -22.15 20.38
C ALA A 50 20.24 -22.84 21.00
N THR A 51 19.64 -22.19 22.01
CA THR A 51 18.43 -22.63 22.69
C THR A 51 17.35 -21.58 22.51
N ASP A 52 16.09 -22.03 22.50
CA ASP A 52 14.94 -21.14 22.56
C ASP A 52 14.79 -20.61 23.99
N VAL A 53 14.71 -19.29 24.14
CA VAL A 53 14.45 -18.62 25.40
C VAL A 53 13.01 -18.09 25.38
N THR A 54 12.22 -18.47 26.37
CA THR A 54 10.83 -18.04 26.52
C THR A 54 10.69 -17.13 27.73
N PHE A 55 10.25 -15.89 27.50
CA PHE A 55 9.81 -15.00 28.56
C PHE A 55 8.41 -15.41 29.00
N ALA A 56 8.21 -15.56 30.31
CA ALA A 56 6.95 -15.94 30.93
C ALA A 56 6.47 -14.95 32.01
N GLY A 57 7.27 -13.93 32.33
CA GLY A 57 6.85 -12.84 33.21
C GLY A 57 5.83 -11.90 32.55
N ALA A 58 4.93 -11.32 33.33
CA ALA A 58 3.92 -10.38 32.83
C ALA A 58 4.55 -9.15 32.13
N LYS A 59 5.71 -8.71 32.62
CA LYS A 59 6.53 -7.67 32.02
C LYS A 59 8.01 -7.93 32.34
N THR A 60 8.80 -8.29 31.34
CA THR A 60 10.24 -8.48 31.49
C THR A 60 10.99 -7.31 30.87
N GLU A 61 11.85 -6.64 31.63
CA GLU A 61 12.69 -5.56 31.14
C GLU A 61 14.16 -6.00 31.11
N ILE A 62 14.87 -5.65 30.05
CA ILE A 62 16.26 -6.02 29.81
C ILE A 62 17.02 -4.77 29.40
N ASN A 63 18.06 -4.41 30.14
CA ASN A 63 18.93 -3.28 29.87
C ASN A 63 20.22 -3.77 29.21
N VAL A 64 20.45 -3.39 27.97
CA VAL A 64 21.66 -3.73 27.19
C VAL A 64 22.66 -2.59 27.34
N ASN A 65 23.51 -2.69 28.36
CA ASN A 65 24.49 -1.67 28.74
C ASN A 65 25.90 -1.94 28.18
N SER A 66 26.10 -3.08 27.51
CA SER A 66 27.30 -3.39 26.73
C SER A 66 26.91 -3.89 25.33
N THR A 67 27.86 -3.91 24.39
CA THR A 67 27.62 -4.55 23.09
C THR A 67 27.63 -6.06 23.29
N VAL A 68 26.53 -6.70 22.92
CA VAL A 68 26.28 -8.11 23.23
C VAL A 68 25.78 -8.85 22.00
N ALA A 69 26.10 -10.14 21.92
CA ALA A 69 25.58 -11.07 20.92
C ALA A 69 24.93 -12.27 21.61
N SER A 70 23.62 -12.44 21.44
CA SER A 70 22.84 -13.52 22.03
C SER A 70 22.91 -14.78 21.19
N GLY A 71 23.52 -15.84 21.72
CA GLY A 71 23.52 -17.21 21.19
C GLY A 71 22.14 -17.87 21.02
N ALA A 72 21.07 -17.27 21.56
CA ALA A 72 19.72 -17.86 21.51
C ALA A 72 19.19 -17.94 20.07
N HIS A 73 18.53 -19.05 19.76
CA HIS A 73 17.88 -19.29 18.46
C HIS A 73 16.55 -18.49 18.33
N ALA A 74 15.76 -18.46 19.41
CA ALA A 74 14.53 -17.68 19.47
C ALA A 74 14.34 -17.01 20.84
N PHE A 75 13.79 -15.78 20.83
CA PHE A 75 13.11 -15.17 21.97
C PHE A 75 11.60 -15.30 21.78
N LYS A 76 11.02 -16.24 22.53
CA LYS A 76 9.58 -16.47 22.57
C LYS A 76 8.98 -15.63 23.69
N VAL A 77 7.92 -14.90 23.41
CA VAL A 77 7.16 -14.16 24.41
C VAL A 77 5.87 -14.92 24.70
N GLY A 78 5.61 -15.19 25.97
CA GLY A 78 4.38 -15.83 26.39
C GLY A 78 3.15 -15.00 26.04
N ALA A 79 1.98 -15.64 26.01
CA ALA A 79 0.72 -14.99 25.68
C ALA A 79 0.39 -13.86 26.69
N ASN A 80 -0.05 -12.70 26.19
CA ASN A 80 -0.35 -11.51 26.99
C ASN A 80 0.83 -10.95 27.80
N GLN A 81 2.06 -11.10 27.30
CA GLN A 81 3.26 -10.62 27.99
C GLN A 81 3.95 -9.52 27.21
N GLU A 82 4.64 -8.67 27.99
CA GLU A 82 5.46 -7.58 27.50
C GLU A 82 6.94 -7.86 27.74
N VAL A 83 7.76 -7.67 26.71
CA VAL A 83 9.22 -7.66 26.85
C VAL A 83 9.76 -6.31 26.41
N ILE A 84 10.62 -5.69 27.20
CA ILE A 84 11.32 -4.45 26.86
C ILE A 84 12.82 -4.74 26.77
N LEU A 85 13.42 -4.40 25.64
CA LEU A 85 14.86 -4.38 25.39
C LEU A 85 15.31 -2.92 25.32
N ASN A 86 15.91 -2.37 26.38
CA ASN A 86 16.48 -1.04 26.39
C ASN A 86 17.97 -1.10 26.00
N ILE A 87 18.34 -0.60 24.84
CA ILE A 87 19.71 -0.62 24.33
C ILE A 87 20.36 0.73 24.57
N ALA A 88 21.38 0.77 25.42
CA ALA A 88 22.09 2.00 25.75
C ALA A 88 22.79 2.60 24.51
N GLU A 89 22.99 3.91 24.54
CA GLU A 89 23.65 4.65 23.46
C GLU A 89 25.02 4.06 23.10
N GLY A 90 25.28 3.91 21.80
CA GLY A 90 26.52 3.34 21.29
C GLY A 90 26.71 1.85 21.57
N LYS A 91 25.71 1.17 22.13
CA LYS A 91 25.71 -0.29 22.31
C LYS A 91 24.93 -0.97 21.21
N THR A 92 25.31 -2.21 20.92
CA THR A 92 24.62 -3.03 19.92
C THR A 92 24.13 -4.31 20.57
N PHE A 93 22.84 -4.61 20.40
CA PHE A 93 22.28 -5.93 20.65
C PHE A 93 22.27 -6.73 19.35
N SER A 94 22.99 -7.86 19.32
CA SER A 94 23.04 -8.74 18.16
C SER A 94 22.36 -10.09 18.46
N TRP A 95 21.55 -10.58 17.53
CA TRP A 95 21.11 -11.98 17.51
C TRP A 95 22.21 -12.86 16.91
N ALA A 96 22.51 -14.01 17.50
CA ALA A 96 23.61 -14.86 17.04
C ALA A 96 23.28 -15.66 15.77
N PHE A 97 24.37 -16.14 15.20
CA PHE A 97 24.51 -17.02 14.06
C PHE A 97 23.90 -18.40 14.33
N ASP A 98 22.86 -18.78 13.59
CA ASP A 98 22.50 -20.20 13.49
C ASP A 98 23.60 -20.90 12.68
N LYS A 99 24.40 -21.69 13.41
CA LYS A 99 25.58 -22.37 12.88
C LYS A 99 25.23 -23.54 11.96
N GLU A 100 24.01 -24.06 12.02
CA GLU A 100 23.58 -25.21 11.22
C GLU A 100 23.07 -24.81 9.83
N ASN A 101 22.42 -23.64 9.71
CA ASN A 101 21.86 -23.16 8.44
C ASN A 101 22.66 -22.03 7.76
N GLY A 102 23.77 -21.58 8.37
CA GLY A 102 24.62 -20.54 7.79
C GLY A 102 23.95 -19.16 7.68
N SER A 103 22.92 -18.90 8.49
CA SER A 103 22.17 -17.63 8.51
C SER A 103 22.10 -17.03 9.92
N ASN A 104 22.23 -15.70 10.04
CA ASN A 104 22.07 -14.97 11.31
C ASN A 104 20.59 -14.73 11.61
N THR A 105 19.76 -15.77 11.76
CA THR A 105 18.32 -15.58 12.00
C THR A 105 17.99 -15.79 13.47
N GLY A 106 17.53 -14.74 14.14
CA GLY A 106 16.90 -14.80 15.46
C GLY A 106 15.40 -14.60 15.33
N ILE A 107 14.60 -15.40 16.03
CA ILE A 107 13.14 -15.29 16.00
C ILE A 107 12.66 -14.52 17.23
N ILE A 108 11.94 -13.41 17.05
CA ILE A 108 11.01 -12.92 18.07
C ILE A 108 9.65 -13.54 17.77
N GLY A 109 9.31 -14.58 18.50
CA GLY A 109 8.05 -15.28 18.35
C GLY A 109 7.14 -15.02 19.52
N ALA A 110 5.84 -15.03 19.27
CA ALA A 110 4.84 -15.13 20.31
C ALA A 110 4.05 -16.42 20.12
N ASN A 111 3.68 -17.06 21.24
CA ASN A 111 2.83 -18.24 21.18
C ASN A 111 1.37 -17.89 20.80
N GLN A 112 0.94 -16.62 20.95
CA GLN A 112 -0.40 -16.11 20.64
C GLN A 112 -0.39 -14.60 20.26
N ASP A 113 -1.44 -14.14 19.56
CA ASP A 113 -1.60 -12.82 18.91
C ASP A 113 -1.54 -11.56 19.83
N THR A 114 -1.22 -11.69 21.11
CA THR A 114 -1.33 -10.60 22.11
C THR A 114 0.00 -10.18 22.75
N SER A 115 1.12 -10.81 22.36
CA SER A 115 2.43 -10.48 22.94
C SER A 115 3.02 -9.22 22.32
N VAL A 116 3.67 -8.42 23.17
CA VAL A 116 4.26 -7.13 22.79
C VAL A 116 5.75 -7.11 23.12
N VAL A 117 6.57 -6.69 22.15
CA VAL A 117 7.99 -6.44 22.36
C VAL A 117 8.31 -4.98 22.08
N TYR A 118 8.98 -4.33 23.03
CA TYR A 118 9.52 -2.99 22.89
C TYR A 118 11.03 -3.08 22.72
N ILE A 119 11.55 -2.52 21.64
CA ILE A 119 12.97 -2.27 21.43
C ILE A 119 13.16 -0.77 21.61
N ARG A 120 13.87 -0.39 22.67
CA ARG A 120 14.04 0.99 23.13
C ARG A 120 15.49 1.39 23.22
N GLY A 121 15.73 2.69 23.35
CA GLY A 121 17.04 3.26 23.58
C GLY A 121 17.79 3.58 22.29
N ASP A 122 18.92 4.27 22.45
CA ASP A 122 19.66 4.90 21.35
C ASP A 122 20.74 3.98 20.74
N GLY A 123 20.80 2.75 21.22
CA GLY A 123 21.67 1.73 20.67
C GLY A 123 21.17 1.14 19.34
N SER A 124 21.88 0.14 18.85
CA SER A 124 21.60 -0.52 17.57
C SER A 124 21.15 -1.98 17.75
N VAL A 125 20.34 -2.46 16.82
CA VAL A 125 20.01 -3.90 16.68
C VAL A 125 20.70 -4.47 15.44
N ASN A 126 21.28 -5.66 15.58
CA ASN A 126 21.95 -6.40 14.50
C ASN A 126 21.48 -7.87 14.46
N GLY A 127 21.51 -8.49 13.28
CA GLY A 127 21.02 -9.86 13.03
C GLY A 127 19.65 -9.90 12.34
N GLN A 128 19.38 -10.92 11.53
CA GLN A 128 18.07 -11.06 10.87
C GLN A 128 17.01 -11.37 11.92
N LEU A 129 15.97 -10.55 11.97
CA LEU A 129 14.87 -10.72 12.92
C LEU A 129 13.67 -11.32 12.20
N GLU A 130 13.18 -12.46 12.66
CA GLU A 130 11.91 -13.03 12.23
C GLU A 130 10.82 -12.76 13.28
N ILE A 131 9.74 -12.08 12.91
CA ILE A 131 8.63 -11.76 13.82
C ILE A 131 7.43 -12.66 13.55
N THR A 132 7.00 -13.44 14.54
CA THR A 132 5.82 -14.33 14.43
C THR A 132 4.79 -14.04 15.54
N LYS A 133 3.54 -13.76 15.14
CA LYS A 133 2.36 -13.52 16.01
C LYS A 133 2.52 -12.44 17.09
N ALA A 134 3.40 -11.46 16.87
CA ALA A 134 3.73 -10.44 17.87
C ALA A 134 3.53 -9.03 17.33
N THR A 135 3.32 -8.09 18.26
CA THR A 135 3.48 -6.66 17.99
C THR A 135 4.84 -6.21 18.48
N VAL A 136 5.68 -5.69 17.58
CA VAL A 136 7.02 -5.19 17.88
C VAL A 136 7.06 -3.67 17.68
N TYR A 137 7.40 -2.96 18.74
CA TYR A 137 7.61 -1.52 18.75
C TYR A 137 9.10 -1.22 18.76
N PHE A 138 9.57 -0.49 17.77
CA PHE A 138 10.84 0.24 17.83
C PHE A 138 10.52 1.64 18.33
N GLN A 139 10.94 1.95 19.56
CA GLN A 139 10.68 3.21 20.24
C GLN A 139 11.97 3.95 20.57
N LEU A 140 12.15 5.11 19.95
CA LEU A 140 13.28 6.01 20.17
C LEU A 140 12.75 7.40 20.48
N ASP A 141 13.48 8.16 21.29
CA ASP A 141 13.25 9.59 21.40
C ASP A 141 13.31 10.23 20.00
N LYS A 142 12.25 10.94 19.61
CA LYS A 142 12.12 11.58 18.28
C LYS A 142 13.15 12.69 18.05
N ALA A 143 13.85 13.14 19.08
CA ALA A 143 15.00 14.03 18.91
C ALA A 143 16.28 13.30 18.43
N LYS A 144 16.27 11.96 18.41
CA LYS A 144 17.44 11.12 18.13
C LYS A 144 17.25 10.27 16.88
N ALA A 145 18.35 9.68 16.43
CA ALA A 145 18.38 8.77 15.29
C ALA A 145 18.94 7.42 15.73
N GLY A 146 18.19 6.35 15.45
CA GLY A 146 18.56 4.98 15.71
C GLY A 146 19.00 4.27 14.43
N SER A 147 19.75 3.19 14.58
CA SER A 147 20.18 2.34 13.48
C SER A 147 19.77 0.89 13.70
N ILE A 148 19.28 0.26 12.64
CA ILE A 148 18.92 -1.15 12.59
C ILE A 148 19.77 -1.78 11.49
N ASP A 149 20.95 -2.27 11.87
CA ASP A 149 21.88 -2.91 10.92
C ASP A 149 21.51 -4.37 10.61
N ALA A 150 20.21 -4.64 10.62
CA ALA A 150 19.58 -5.93 10.57
C ALA A 150 18.53 -5.95 9.45
N PRO A 151 18.56 -6.91 8.50
CA PRO A 151 17.39 -7.15 7.68
C PRO A 151 16.26 -7.68 8.57
N LEU A 152 15.10 -7.02 8.59
CA LEU A 152 13.94 -7.50 9.32
C LEU A 152 13.05 -8.32 8.38
N SER A 153 12.58 -9.46 8.84
CA SER A 153 11.61 -10.29 8.14
C SER A 153 10.40 -10.49 9.06
N ILE A 154 9.23 -10.14 8.58
CA ILE A 154 7.95 -10.46 9.22
C ILE A 154 7.41 -11.67 8.46
N ALA A 155 7.83 -12.87 8.87
CA ALA A 155 7.39 -14.13 8.26
C ALA A 155 7.33 -15.22 9.32
N ASP A 156 6.56 -16.26 9.04
CA ASP A 156 6.98 -17.63 9.33
C ASP A 156 7.21 -18.25 7.94
N PHE A 157 8.48 -18.39 7.53
CA PHE A 157 8.80 -18.95 6.20
C PHE A 157 8.32 -20.40 6.04
N SER A 158 8.00 -21.10 7.12
CA SER A 158 7.94 -22.55 7.14
C SER A 158 6.55 -23.16 6.91
N ASN A 159 5.44 -22.50 7.29
CA ASN A 159 4.18 -23.24 7.46
C ASN A 159 2.88 -22.62 6.91
N GLY A 160 2.92 -21.57 6.09
CA GLY A 160 1.71 -21.03 5.43
C GLY A 160 0.57 -20.64 6.39
N THR A 161 0.89 -20.45 7.67
CA THR A 161 -0.07 -20.19 8.73
C THR A 161 -0.20 -18.68 8.91
N VAL A 162 -1.45 -18.22 8.98
CA VAL A 162 -1.83 -16.82 9.18
C VAL A 162 -1.23 -16.31 10.49
N ASN A 163 -0.29 -15.37 10.41
CA ASN A 163 0.30 -14.73 11.58
C ASN A 163 0.03 -13.22 11.51
N ASN A 164 -0.79 -12.72 12.42
CA ASN A 164 -1.02 -11.27 12.57
C ASN A 164 0.22 -10.67 13.26
N CYS A 165 1.09 -10.03 12.49
CA CYS A 165 2.30 -9.39 13.01
C CYS A 165 2.23 -7.88 12.79
N ASN A 166 2.58 -7.09 13.80
CA ASN A 166 2.61 -5.64 13.69
C ASN A 166 4.01 -5.12 13.99
N LEU A 167 4.60 -4.37 13.07
CA LEU A 167 5.88 -3.71 13.25
C LEU A 167 5.65 -2.20 13.25
N ILE A 168 6.01 -1.55 14.35
CA ILE A 168 5.67 -0.15 14.61
C ILE A 168 6.96 0.62 14.91
N PHE A 169 7.22 1.66 14.12
CA PHE A 169 8.35 2.58 14.31
C PHE A 169 7.87 3.90 14.87
N ASP A 170 8.28 4.21 16.09
CA ASP A 170 8.02 5.47 16.79
C ASP A 170 9.37 6.11 17.14
N GLY A 171 9.85 7.00 16.27
CA GLY A 171 11.23 7.50 16.25
C GLY A 171 11.85 7.51 14.85
N HIS A 172 13.10 7.96 14.75
CA HIS A 172 13.81 8.04 13.47
C HIS A 172 14.82 6.91 13.35
N TYR A 173 14.61 6.04 12.36
CA TYR A 173 15.44 4.85 12.14
C TYR A 173 16.01 4.83 10.73
N THR A 174 17.26 4.39 10.63
CA THR A 174 17.84 3.91 9.38
C THR A 174 18.08 2.42 9.51
N GLY A 175 17.66 1.63 8.53
CA GLY A 175 17.87 0.20 8.60
C GLY A 175 17.88 -0.49 7.25
N LYS A 176 18.25 -1.76 7.27
CA LYS A 176 18.27 -2.62 6.08
C LYS A 176 16.85 -3.00 5.63
N ARG A 177 16.76 -3.95 4.71
CA ARG A 177 15.50 -4.44 4.12
C ARG A 177 14.51 -4.89 5.21
N ILE A 178 13.25 -4.53 5.01
CA ILE A 178 12.10 -5.13 5.70
C ILE A 178 11.31 -5.95 4.68
N ASN A 179 11.09 -7.22 4.96
CA ASN A 179 10.14 -8.05 4.22
C ASN A 179 8.96 -8.39 5.11
N THR A 180 7.75 -8.43 4.58
CA THR A 180 6.60 -8.96 5.31
C THR A 180 5.86 -9.98 4.46
N PHE A 181 5.37 -11.03 5.09
CA PHE A 181 4.71 -12.15 4.42
C PHE A 181 3.37 -12.41 5.10
N SER A 182 2.27 -12.15 4.39
CA SER A 182 0.87 -12.42 4.76
C SER A 182 0.37 -11.79 6.07
N ASN A 183 -0.73 -11.04 6.03
CA ASN A 183 -1.46 -10.54 7.23
C ASN A 183 -0.60 -9.75 8.25
N GLY A 184 0.40 -8.99 7.77
CA GLY A 184 1.27 -8.15 8.62
C GLY A 184 1.03 -6.65 8.42
N THR A 185 1.18 -5.87 9.50
CA THR A 185 1.14 -4.40 9.45
C THR A 185 2.52 -3.81 9.67
N PHE A 186 2.96 -2.93 8.78
CA PHE A 186 4.12 -2.06 8.97
C PHE A 186 3.63 -0.63 9.20
N THR A 187 4.00 0.00 10.32
CA THR A 187 3.54 1.34 10.68
C THR A 187 4.72 2.24 11.03
N ILE A 188 4.76 3.45 10.47
CA ILE A 188 5.62 4.54 10.93
C ILE A 188 4.73 5.59 11.59
N CYS A 189 4.90 5.77 12.90
CA CYS A 189 4.11 6.68 13.72
C CYS A 189 4.30 8.14 13.34
N GLU A 190 3.42 9.00 13.84
CA GLU A 190 3.48 10.43 13.55
C GLU A 190 4.84 11.04 13.93
N ASN A 191 5.33 11.96 13.11
CA ASN A 191 6.64 12.61 13.28
C ASN A 191 7.82 11.64 13.41
N SER A 192 7.71 10.44 12.81
CA SER A 192 8.76 9.39 12.84
C SER A 192 9.29 9.16 11.43
N SER A 193 10.41 8.44 11.29
CA SER A 193 10.90 8.10 9.96
C SER A 193 11.58 6.74 9.90
N TYR A 194 11.48 6.09 8.75
CA TYR A 194 12.27 4.90 8.43
C TYR A 194 12.97 5.09 7.08
N THR A 195 14.30 5.02 7.08
CA THR A 195 15.11 5.00 5.85
C THR A 195 15.62 3.59 5.59
N ASN A 196 15.13 2.97 4.52
CA ASN A 196 15.57 1.66 4.04
C ASN A 196 16.82 1.78 3.16
N THR A 197 17.92 1.24 3.65
CA THR A 197 19.23 1.15 2.98
C THR A 197 19.55 -0.26 2.44
N GLY A 198 18.60 -1.20 2.54
CA GLY A 198 18.72 -2.57 2.03
C GLY A 198 18.69 -2.66 0.50
N SER A 199 18.24 -3.78 -0.08
CA SER A 199 18.12 -3.95 -1.54
C SER A 199 16.70 -3.74 -2.09
N TYR A 200 15.66 -4.00 -1.29
CA TYR A 200 14.25 -3.80 -1.61
C TYR A 200 13.40 -3.77 -0.33
N MET A 201 12.15 -3.33 -0.41
CA MET A 201 11.11 -3.60 0.60
C MET A 201 9.92 -4.27 -0.06
N ASN A 202 9.52 -5.39 0.52
CA ASN A 202 8.62 -6.32 -0.11
C ASN A 202 7.58 -6.77 0.91
N LEU A 203 6.38 -6.18 0.84
CA LEU A 203 5.22 -6.58 1.61
C LEU A 203 4.38 -7.52 0.75
N TRP A 204 4.61 -8.82 0.87
CA TRP A 204 4.00 -9.85 0.02
C TRP A 204 2.75 -10.47 0.66
N ASN A 205 1.87 -10.96 -0.21
CA ASN A 205 0.65 -11.72 0.09
C ASN A 205 -0.54 -10.89 0.61
N THR A 206 -1.67 -11.57 0.81
CA THR A 206 -2.95 -10.98 1.23
C THR A 206 -2.88 -10.45 2.66
N GLY A 207 -3.59 -9.35 2.90
CA GLY A 207 -3.77 -8.76 4.23
C GLY A 207 -2.58 -7.98 4.78
N VAL A 208 -1.55 -7.71 3.97
CA VAL A 208 -0.47 -6.80 4.38
C VAL A 208 -0.92 -5.34 4.34
N THR A 209 -0.55 -4.56 5.34
CA THR A 209 -0.86 -3.14 5.42
C THR A 209 0.39 -2.32 5.72
N MET A 210 0.59 -1.22 5.00
CA MET A 210 1.60 -0.22 5.27
C MET A 210 0.94 1.08 5.71
N ASN A 211 1.23 1.56 6.91
CA ASN A 211 0.73 2.83 7.43
C ASN A 211 1.89 3.82 7.60
N ILE A 212 1.83 4.94 6.88
CA ILE A 212 2.76 6.06 7.06
C ILE A 212 1.94 7.21 7.63
N MET A 213 2.06 7.47 8.92
CA MET A 213 1.23 8.43 9.64
C MET A 213 1.61 9.88 9.30
N LYS A 214 0.82 10.84 9.80
CA LYS A 214 1.03 12.27 9.53
C LYS A 214 2.44 12.72 9.93
N ASN A 215 3.07 13.53 9.08
CA ASN A 215 4.46 14.00 9.22
C ASN A 215 5.51 12.88 9.31
N ALA A 216 5.12 11.61 9.12
CA ALA A 216 6.05 10.50 9.08
C ALA A 216 6.72 10.43 7.71
N THR A 217 7.89 9.80 7.62
CA THR A 217 8.57 9.60 6.33
C THR A 217 9.07 8.17 6.19
N TYR A 218 8.66 7.50 5.13
CA TYR A 218 9.38 6.32 4.62
C TYR A 218 10.26 6.75 3.46
N LYS A 219 11.52 6.31 3.47
CA LYS A 219 12.49 6.62 2.42
C LYS A 219 13.24 5.36 1.97
N THR A 220 13.48 5.20 0.67
CA THR A 220 14.51 4.28 0.13
C THR A 220 15.70 5.06 -0.39
N THR A 221 16.90 4.48 -0.35
CA THR A 221 18.11 5.11 -0.92
C THR A 221 18.48 4.60 -2.32
N THR A 222 18.21 3.33 -2.63
CA THR A 222 18.58 2.69 -3.91
C THR A 222 17.60 1.61 -4.35
N ASN A 223 16.39 1.58 -3.79
CA ASN A 223 15.56 0.38 -3.73
C ASN A 223 14.10 0.63 -4.14
N TYR A 224 13.44 -0.44 -4.56
CA TYR A 224 12.01 -0.45 -4.83
C TYR A 224 11.17 -0.77 -3.58
N LEU A 225 9.91 -0.35 -3.60
CA LEU A 225 8.88 -0.66 -2.60
C LEU A 225 7.69 -1.38 -3.27
N ASN A 226 7.32 -2.55 -2.76
CA ASN A 226 6.09 -3.25 -3.12
C ASN A 226 5.17 -3.41 -1.90
N VAL A 227 3.94 -2.92 -2.03
CA VAL A 227 2.85 -3.07 -1.06
C VAL A 227 1.78 -4.02 -1.62
N GLY A 228 2.08 -5.32 -1.61
CA GLY A 228 1.14 -6.38 -1.94
C GLY A 228 0.54 -6.33 -3.34
N ASN A 229 1.28 -5.82 -4.33
CA ASN A 229 0.82 -5.57 -5.72
C ASN A 229 0.19 -6.78 -6.45
N LEU A 230 0.41 -8.02 -6.00
CA LEU A 230 -0.23 -9.21 -6.60
C LEU A 230 -1.29 -9.84 -5.70
N HIS A 231 -1.46 -9.33 -4.49
CA HIS A 231 -2.16 -10.06 -3.43
C HIS A 231 -3.06 -9.17 -2.55
N GLY A 232 -3.36 -7.93 -2.95
CA GLY A 232 -4.35 -7.10 -2.26
C GLY A 232 -3.84 -6.40 -0.98
N GLY A 233 -2.54 -6.10 -0.91
CA GLY A 233 -2.00 -5.25 0.17
C GLY A 233 -2.58 -3.82 0.14
N VAL A 234 -2.52 -3.13 1.28
CA VAL A 234 -3.06 -1.77 1.46
C VAL A 234 -1.97 -0.81 1.91
N LEU A 235 -1.80 0.30 1.18
CA LEU A 235 -1.01 1.46 1.60
C LEU A 235 -1.93 2.55 2.17
N ASN A 236 -1.77 2.91 3.43
CA ASN A 236 -2.40 4.09 4.03
C ASN A 236 -1.34 5.18 4.22
N LEU A 237 -1.40 6.24 3.41
CA LEU A 237 -0.39 7.28 3.35
C LEU A 237 -0.95 8.62 3.83
N HIS A 238 -0.52 9.05 5.02
CA HIS A 238 -0.75 10.39 5.57
C HIS A 238 0.52 11.26 5.58
N GLY A 239 1.70 10.63 5.52
CA GLY A 239 3.00 11.29 5.54
C GLY A 239 3.69 11.30 4.17
N ASN A 240 5.02 11.22 4.20
CA ASN A 240 5.85 11.30 3.00
C ASN A 240 6.39 9.92 2.60
N LEU A 241 6.30 9.63 1.32
CA LEU A 241 6.88 8.46 0.69
C LEU A 241 7.95 8.89 -0.31
N ILE A 242 9.22 8.64 -0.01
CA ILE A 242 10.35 9.02 -0.87
C ILE A 242 11.00 7.75 -1.41
N ILE A 243 10.84 7.49 -2.70
CA ILE A 243 11.38 6.29 -3.35
C ILE A 243 12.53 6.69 -4.27
N SER A 244 13.74 6.31 -3.90
CA SER A 244 14.91 6.39 -4.76
C SER A 244 15.31 4.97 -5.15
N CYS A 245 15.15 4.63 -6.43
CA CYS A 245 15.57 3.35 -6.98
C CYS A 245 16.94 3.50 -7.65
N GLY A 246 17.87 2.58 -7.40
CA GLY A 246 19.09 2.41 -8.19
C GLY A 246 18.84 1.46 -9.37
N SER A 247 19.74 1.43 -10.34
CA SER A 247 19.64 0.64 -11.58
C SER A 247 19.80 -0.89 -11.40
N SER A 248 19.16 -1.51 -10.40
CA SER A 248 19.33 -2.95 -10.15
C SER A 248 18.45 -3.79 -11.09
N LYS A 249 19.07 -4.32 -12.14
CA LYS A 249 18.50 -5.26 -13.14
C LYS A 249 18.30 -6.70 -12.64
N SER A 250 18.48 -6.99 -11.35
CA SER A 250 18.62 -8.37 -10.85
C SER A 250 17.34 -9.01 -10.34
N ASP A 251 16.24 -8.27 -10.22
CA ASP A 251 14.94 -8.83 -9.89
C ASP A 251 13.98 -8.65 -11.06
N THR A 252 13.09 -9.61 -11.22
CA THR A 252 12.13 -9.71 -12.32
C THR A 252 11.00 -8.68 -12.24
N GLN A 253 11.18 -7.62 -11.46
CA GLN A 253 10.23 -6.56 -11.15
C GLN A 253 10.70 -5.25 -11.78
N VAL A 254 9.81 -4.65 -12.57
CA VAL A 254 10.11 -3.48 -13.43
C VAL A 254 9.35 -2.26 -12.91
N TYR A 255 9.51 -1.96 -11.61
CA TYR A 255 8.89 -0.81 -10.95
C TYR A 255 9.75 -0.32 -9.78
N SER A 256 9.73 0.97 -9.50
CA SER A 256 10.31 1.53 -8.27
C SER A 256 9.31 1.46 -7.11
N LEU A 257 8.03 1.63 -7.41
CA LEU A 257 6.95 1.67 -6.43
C LEU A 257 5.75 0.89 -6.95
N ALA A 258 5.18 0.02 -6.11
CA ALA A 258 3.99 -0.71 -6.47
C ALA A 258 3.08 -0.96 -5.28
N TRP A 259 1.76 -0.97 -5.54
CA TRP A 259 0.75 -1.36 -4.56
C TRP A 259 -0.45 -2.03 -5.24
N ALA A 260 -1.26 -2.71 -4.45
CA ALA A 260 -2.58 -3.17 -4.88
C ALA A 260 -3.68 -2.18 -4.50
N ASN A 261 -3.75 -1.78 -3.23
CA ASN A 261 -4.69 -0.75 -2.79
C ASN A 261 -3.94 0.39 -2.09
N ALA A 262 -4.41 1.62 -2.26
CA ALA A 262 -3.87 2.78 -1.60
C ALA A 262 -4.95 3.77 -1.19
N ASN A 263 -4.86 4.27 0.04
CA ASN A 263 -5.59 5.43 0.55
C ASN A 263 -4.57 6.53 0.81
N ILE A 264 -4.67 7.63 0.06
CA ILE A 264 -3.74 8.76 0.12
C ILE A 264 -4.49 9.94 0.75
N TYR A 265 -4.08 10.32 1.95
CA TYR A 265 -4.79 11.27 2.81
C TYR A 265 -4.24 12.69 2.70
N ALA A 266 -4.98 13.66 3.23
CA ALA A 266 -4.57 15.07 3.24
C ALA A 266 -3.14 15.28 3.78
N GLY A 267 -2.35 16.07 3.06
CA GLY A 267 -0.95 16.37 3.38
C GLY A 267 0.06 15.27 3.00
N ALA A 268 -0.38 14.14 2.47
CA ALA A 268 0.50 13.09 1.96
C ALA A 268 1.32 13.55 0.75
N THR A 269 2.53 13.01 0.62
CA THR A 269 3.36 13.20 -0.58
C THR A 269 3.99 11.89 -1.04
N ILE A 270 4.15 11.75 -2.36
CA ILE A 270 4.98 10.72 -2.98
C ILE A 270 6.04 11.44 -3.81
N LYS A 271 7.29 11.04 -3.66
CA LYS A 271 8.39 11.47 -4.51
C LYS A 271 9.20 10.28 -4.97
N GLU A 272 9.03 9.91 -6.22
CA GLU A 272 9.83 8.90 -6.91
C GLU A 272 10.97 9.56 -7.69
N THR A 273 12.20 9.12 -7.47
CA THR A 273 13.38 9.58 -8.23
C THR A 273 14.02 8.42 -9.01
N GLY A 274 13.30 7.33 -9.23
CA GLY A 274 13.77 6.12 -9.91
C GLY A 274 13.28 6.02 -11.36
N ASP A 275 14.01 5.28 -12.19
CA ASP A 275 13.76 5.16 -13.64
C ASP A 275 12.66 4.15 -14.03
N TYR A 276 12.15 3.35 -13.08
CA TYR A 276 11.30 2.19 -13.39
C TYR A 276 9.80 2.42 -13.18
N GLY A 277 9.38 3.57 -12.64
CA GLY A 277 7.98 3.97 -12.55
C GLY A 277 7.17 3.40 -11.38
N THR A 278 5.94 3.89 -11.28
CA THR A 278 4.93 3.49 -10.30
C THR A 278 3.88 2.57 -10.92
N TYR A 279 3.70 1.39 -10.33
CA TYR A 279 2.88 0.31 -10.87
C TYR A 279 1.69 -0.05 -9.94
N ILE A 280 0.47 0.10 -10.45
CA ILE A 280 -0.78 -0.15 -9.73
C ILE A 280 -1.44 -1.38 -10.34
N ALA A 281 -1.47 -2.49 -9.62
CA ALA A 281 -1.94 -3.77 -10.18
C ALA A 281 -2.58 -4.69 -9.15
N GLY A 282 -3.40 -5.61 -9.64
CA GLY A 282 -3.99 -6.70 -8.86
C GLY A 282 -4.12 -7.97 -9.68
N ASP A 283 -3.52 -9.07 -9.22
CA ASP A 283 -3.53 -10.38 -9.90
C ASP A 283 -4.91 -11.06 -9.84
N LYS A 284 -5.79 -10.66 -8.91
CA LYS A 284 -7.04 -11.40 -8.60
C LYS A 284 -8.25 -10.56 -8.18
N SER A 285 -8.11 -9.24 -8.02
CA SER A 285 -9.18 -8.36 -7.53
C SER A 285 -9.03 -6.96 -8.12
N ALA A 286 -10.15 -6.25 -8.29
CA ALA A 286 -10.13 -4.84 -8.60
C ALA A 286 -9.28 -4.08 -7.56
N THR A 287 -8.34 -3.28 -8.05
CA THR A 287 -7.50 -2.41 -7.22
C THR A 287 -8.11 -1.05 -7.06
N LEU A 288 -7.86 -0.41 -5.93
CA LEU A 288 -8.29 0.96 -5.65
C LEU A 288 -7.10 1.83 -5.23
N THR A 289 -6.87 2.90 -5.97
CA THR A 289 -6.09 4.04 -5.52
C THR A 289 -7.05 5.18 -5.23
N HIS A 290 -7.26 5.49 -3.96
CA HIS A 290 -8.13 6.57 -3.51
C HIS A 290 -7.29 7.74 -3.03
N VAL A 291 -7.30 8.81 -3.82
CA VAL A 291 -6.74 10.11 -3.45
C VAL A 291 -7.84 10.90 -2.74
N GLN A 292 -7.73 11.00 -1.42
CA GLN A 292 -8.74 11.65 -0.59
C GLN A 292 -8.65 13.18 -0.66
N THR A 293 -9.67 13.87 -0.14
CA THR A 293 -9.70 15.34 -0.05
C THR A 293 -8.52 15.89 0.75
N GLY A 294 -7.93 16.98 0.25
CA GLY A 294 -6.84 17.71 0.91
C GLY A 294 -5.43 17.25 0.55
N VAL A 295 -5.28 16.37 -0.45
CA VAL A 295 -3.98 16.09 -1.08
C VAL A 295 -3.65 17.26 -2.01
N ALA A 296 -2.46 17.83 -1.88
CA ALA A 296 -2.09 19.03 -2.63
C ALA A 296 -1.87 18.73 -4.13
N LYS A 297 -2.10 19.75 -4.97
CA LYS A 297 -1.76 19.71 -6.39
C LYS A 297 -0.30 19.31 -6.58
N GLY A 298 -0.07 18.30 -7.41
CA GLY A 298 1.24 17.76 -7.72
C GLY A 298 2.00 17.11 -6.56
N ALA A 299 1.32 16.74 -5.47
CA ALA A 299 1.95 16.08 -4.32
C ALA A 299 2.43 14.64 -4.61
N LEU A 300 1.92 14.02 -5.67
CA LEU A 300 2.26 12.66 -6.07
C LEU A 300 3.18 12.70 -7.30
N GLU A 301 4.47 12.89 -7.05
CA GLU A 301 5.52 12.97 -8.07
C GLU A 301 6.08 11.57 -8.36
N VAL A 302 5.80 11.05 -9.56
CA VAL A 302 6.21 9.71 -10.03
C VAL A 302 6.87 9.81 -11.41
N SER A 303 7.75 8.87 -11.77
CA SER A 303 8.43 8.94 -13.07
C SER A 303 7.53 8.46 -14.22
N SER A 304 6.74 7.42 -13.98
CA SER A 304 5.66 6.96 -14.85
C SER A 304 4.56 6.28 -14.02
N ILE A 305 3.35 6.15 -14.54
CA ILE A 305 2.23 5.50 -13.84
C ILE A 305 1.52 4.48 -14.73
N TYR A 306 1.31 3.28 -14.18
CA TYR A 306 0.71 2.16 -14.88
C TYR A 306 -0.48 1.60 -14.09
N PHE A 307 -1.62 1.45 -14.74
CA PHE A 307 -2.82 0.77 -14.24
C PHE A 307 -2.99 -0.58 -14.92
N ALA A 308 -2.79 -1.65 -14.16
CA ALA A 308 -2.80 -3.01 -14.67
C ALA A 308 -4.00 -3.83 -14.21
N ASP A 309 -4.36 -4.80 -15.06
CA ASP A 309 -5.45 -5.77 -14.86
C ASP A 309 -6.81 -5.11 -14.66
N THR A 310 -7.19 -4.81 -13.43
CA THR A 310 -8.42 -4.09 -13.09
C THR A 310 -8.11 -3.07 -12.02
N ALA A 311 -8.18 -1.80 -12.37
CA ALA A 311 -7.78 -0.71 -11.49
C ALA A 311 -8.79 0.43 -11.46
N THR A 312 -9.01 0.97 -10.27
CA THR A 312 -9.82 2.17 -10.03
C THR A 312 -8.92 3.25 -9.46
N LEU A 313 -8.90 4.41 -10.11
CA LEU A 313 -8.39 5.65 -9.56
C LEU A 313 -9.58 6.50 -9.11
N LYS A 314 -9.69 6.75 -7.80
CA LYS A 314 -10.68 7.65 -7.24
C LYS A 314 -10.02 8.96 -6.81
N LEU A 315 -10.55 10.08 -7.30
CA LEU A 315 -9.99 11.41 -7.09
C LEU A 315 -10.99 12.31 -6.34
N ASP A 316 -10.70 12.57 -5.07
CA ASP A 316 -11.38 13.56 -4.24
C ASP A 316 -10.53 14.83 -4.02
N SER A 317 -9.38 14.92 -4.70
CA SER A 317 -8.50 16.09 -4.77
C SER A 317 -8.07 16.36 -6.22
N SER A 318 -7.89 17.63 -6.55
CA SER A 318 -7.61 18.09 -7.92
C SER A 318 -6.13 18.09 -8.28
N ASP A 319 -5.81 17.60 -9.47
CA ASP A 319 -4.49 17.66 -10.11
C ASP A 319 -3.34 17.16 -9.22
N THR A 320 -3.55 16.06 -8.48
CA THR A 320 -2.60 15.63 -7.44
C THR A 320 -1.33 14.99 -8.00
N PHE A 321 -1.33 14.53 -9.25
CA PHE A 321 -0.20 13.84 -9.85
C PHE A 321 0.77 14.78 -10.59
N LYS A 322 2.05 14.44 -10.52
CA LYS A 322 3.07 14.86 -11.49
C LYS A 322 3.76 13.61 -12.03
N VAL A 323 3.67 13.37 -13.33
CA VAL A 323 4.23 12.17 -13.97
C VAL A 323 5.33 12.56 -14.92
N GLY A 324 6.52 11.96 -14.77
CA GLY A 324 7.68 12.28 -15.61
C GLY A 324 8.15 13.73 -15.48
N GLY A 325 7.86 14.37 -14.34
CA GLY A 325 8.14 15.79 -14.08
C GLY A 325 7.08 16.76 -14.63
N ASN A 326 6.11 16.27 -15.41
CA ASN A 326 5.02 17.07 -15.96
C ASN A 326 3.87 17.22 -14.97
N ASP A 327 3.10 18.30 -15.08
CA ASP A 327 1.83 18.42 -14.35
C ASP A 327 0.80 17.42 -14.91
N GLN A 328 -0.27 17.13 -14.15
CA GLN A 328 -1.26 16.11 -14.50
C GLN A 328 -1.85 16.27 -15.92
N ILE A 329 -2.08 17.51 -16.36
CA ILE A 329 -2.63 17.86 -17.69
C ILE A 329 -1.67 17.56 -18.85
N ASP A 330 -0.39 17.37 -18.57
CA ASP A 330 0.66 17.06 -19.54
C ASP A 330 1.27 15.67 -19.28
N SER A 331 0.65 14.89 -18.39
CA SER A 331 1.11 13.57 -17.97
C SER A 331 0.46 12.44 -18.76
N GLU A 332 1.18 11.32 -18.89
CA GLU A 332 0.67 10.09 -19.50
C GLU A 332 0.30 9.06 -18.43
N PHE A 333 -0.87 8.44 -18.59
CA PHE A 333 -1.39 7.38 -17.73
C PHE A 333 -1.59 6.12 -18.56
N LEU A 334 -0.82 5.07 -18.25
CA LEU A 334 -0.78 3.86 -19.06
C LEU A 334 -1.75 2.80 -18.52
N ILE A 335 -2.56 2.21 -19.40
CA ILE A 335 -3.62 1.26 -19.07
C ILE A 335 -3.35 -0.08 -19.77
N PHE A 336 -2.65 -0.98 -19.09
CA PHE A 336 -2.32 -2.31 -19.59
C PHE A 336 -1.96 -3.29 -18.47
N GLY A 337 -2.28 -4.57 -18.67
CA GLY A 337 -1.87 -5.66 -17.78
C GLY A 337 -0.57 -6.34 -18.25
N LYS A 338 0.04 -7.12 -17.35
CA LYS A 338 1.24 -7.91 -17.63
C LYS A 338 0.95 -9.40 -17.44
N ASN A 339 1.41 -10.22 -18.37
CA ASN A 339 1.46 -11.67 -18.19
C ASN A 339 2.83 -12.03 -17.61
N MET A 340 2.83 -12.67 -16.45
CA MET A 340 4.05 -13.11 -15.77
C MET A 340 4.33 -14.58 -16.09
N LYS A 341 5.54 -14.92 -16.51
CA LYS A 341 6.03 -16.30 -16.66
C LYS A 341 7.36 -16.44 -15.92
N ASN A 342 7.47 -17.40 -15.01
CA ASN A 342 8.65 -17.59 -14.15
C ASN A 342 9.10 -16.29 -13.44
N LYS A 343 8.10 -15.53 -12.94
CA LYS A 343 8.28 -14.21 -12.32
C LYS A 343 8.78 -13.09 -13.24
N VAL A 344 9.02 -13.34 -14.53
CA VAL A 344 9.41 -12.32 -15.53
C VAL A 344 8.20 -11.89 -16.36
N ILE A 345 8.19 -10.63 -16.82
CA ILE A 345 7.19 -10.16 -17.79
C ILE A 345 7.38 -10.95 -19.10
N ASN A 346 6.35 -11.69 -19.48
CA ASN A 346 6.34 -12.53 -20.69
C ASN A 346 5.63 -11.84 -21.86
N SER A 347 4.56 -11.10 -21.57
CA SER A 347 3.84 -10.28 -22.55
C SER A 347 2.96 -9.24 -21.84
N TYR A 348 2.39 -8.32 -22.61
CA TYR A 348 1.34 -7.42 -22.15
C TYR A 348 -0.04 -8.02 -22.45
N LYS A 349 -1.07 -7.50 -21.78
CA LYS A 349 -2.48 -7.86 -22.00
C LYS A 349 -3.38 -6.66 -21.74
N ALA A 350 -4.62 -6.75 -22.22
CA ALA A 350 -5.66 -5.78 -21.93
C ALA A 350 -5.88 -5.59 -20.41
N ALA A 351 -6.29 -4.38 -20.04
CA ALA A 351 -6.71 -4.01 -18.69
C ALA A 351 -8.04 -3.24 -18.72
N THR A 352 -8.72 -3.23 -17.57
CA THR A 352 -9.90 -2.42 -17.33
C THR A 352 -9.55 -1.34 -16.31
N PHE A 353 -9.78 -0.08 -16.68
CA PHE A 353 -9.52 1.07 -15.84
C PHE A 353 -10.83 1.79 -15.48
N THR A 354 -10.96 2.24 -14.25
CA THR A 354 -12.05 3.13 -13.82
C THR A 354 -11.45 4.41 -13.24
N LEU A 355 -11.90 5.55 -13.73
CA LEU A 355 -11.64 6.86 -13.14
C LEU A 355 -12.92 7.34 -12.46
N ASP A 356 -12.90 7.37 -11.13
CA ASP A 356 -13.97 7.92 -10.29
C ASP A 356 -13.61 9.35 -9.91
N ASN A 357 -14.24 10.33 -10.58
CA ASN A 357 -13.82 11.73 -10.54
C ASN A 357 -14.80 12.61 -9.75
N ASN A 358 -14.48 12.90 -8.48
CA ASN A 358 -15.37 13.65 -7.60
C ASN A 358 -15.08 15.15 -7.55
N VAL A 359 -13.96 15.61 -8.15
CA VAL A 359 -13.56 17.02 -8.20
C VAL A 359 -12.94 17.36 -9.55
N ASP A 360 -12.71 18.65 -9.82
CA ASP A 360 -12.11 19.09 -11.08
C ASP A 360 -10.72 18.46 -11.27
N ASN A 361 -10.51 17.80 -12.40
CA ASN A 361 -9.22 17.16 -12.73
C ASN A 361 -8.89 17.29 -14.20
N ASN A 362 -7.60 17.45 -14.47
CA ASN A 362 -7.07 17.54 -15.82
C ASN A 362 -6.14 16.36 -16.09
N ILE A 363 -6.54 15.48 -17.00
CA ILE A 363 -5.77 14.32 -17.42
C ILE A 363 -5.16 14.62 -18.79
N GLY A 364 -3.84 14.50 -18.91
CA GLY A 364 -3.13 14.66 -20.18
C GLY A 364 -3.50 13.57 -21.18
N SER A 365 -2.91 12.40 -21.03
CA SER A 365 -3.09 11.31 -22.00
C SER A 365 -3.45 10.01 -21.30
N LEU A 366 -4.54 9.38 -21.74
CA LEU A 366 -4.82 7.98 -21.41
C LEU A 366 -4.29 7.09 -22.53
N ILE A 367 -3.33 6.23 -22.21
CA ILE A 367 -2.66 5.36 -23.18
C ILE A 367 -3.09 3.91 -22.96
N PHE A 368 -3.80 3.34 -23.92
CA PHE A 368 -4.41 2.01 -23.83
C PHE A 368 -3.56 0.96 -24.55
N TYR A 369 -3.35 -0.19 -23.93
CA TYR A 369 -2.95 -1.37 -24.68
C TYR A 369 -4.15 -1.96 -25.45
N THR A 370 -3.90 -2.59 -26.60
CA THR A 370 -4.95 -3.21 -27.42
C THR A 370 -5.87 -4.12 -26.59
N GLY A 371 -7.17 -3.87 -26.68
CA GLY A 371 -8.21 -4.58 -25.95
C GLY A 371 -8.49 -4.03 -24.53
N SER A 372 -7.72 -3.06 -24.05
CA SER A 372 -8.03 -2.35 -22.80
C SER A 372 -9.29 -1.49 -22.93
N SER A 373 -9.93 -1.20 -21.80
CA SER A 373 -11.13 -0.37 -21.72
C SER A 373 -11.07 0.56 -20.51
N ALA A 374 -11.81 1.67 -20.59
CA ALA A 374 -11.98 2.59 -19.46
C ALA A 374 -13.45 2.80 -19.10
N ARG A 375 -13.68 3.16 -17.84
CA ARG A 375 -14.93 3.70 -17.33
C ARG A 375 -14.64 5.04 -16.65
N LEU A 376 -15.39 6.07 -17.03
CA LEU A 376 -15.36 7.39 -16.41
C LEU A 376 -16.62 7.55 -15.57
N GLN A 377 -16.47 7.61 -14.25
CA GLN A 377 -17.57 7.90 -13.33
C GLN A 377 -17.50 9.38 -12.96
N LEU A 378 -18.43 10.15 -13.52
CA LEU A 378 -18.51 11.59 -13.29
C LEU A 378 -19.46 11.86 -12.12
N HIS A 379 -19.32 13.03 -11.50
CA HIS A 379 -20.20 13.49 -10.43
C HIS A 379 -20.65 14.92 -10.74
N ASP A 380 -21.89 15.25 -10.38
CA ASP A 380 -22.70 16.36 -10.92
C ASP A 380 -22.08 17.76 -10.92
N THR A 381 -20.96 17.98 -10.23
CA THR A 381 -20.24 19.26 -10.17
C THR A 381 -18.75 19.17 -10.52
N ALA A 382 -18.24 17.98 -10.80
CA ALA A 382 -16.84 17.76 -11.08
C ALA A 382 -16.55 17.83 -12.57
N LYS A 383 -15.59 18.66 -12.97
CA LYS A 383 -15.15 18.78 -14.36
C LYS A 383 -13.96 17.87 -14.63
N LEU A 384 -14.10 16.96 -15.57
CA LEU A 384 -13.00 16.13 -16.05
C LEU A 384 -12.56 16.59 -17.42
N LEU A 385 -11.28 16.96 -17.57
CA LEU A 385 -10.64 17.15 -18.86
C LEU A 385 -9.80 15.92 -19.20
N ILE A 386 -9.95 15.41 -20.43
CA ILE A 386 -9.05 14.42 -21.02
C ILE A 386 -8.49 15.00 -22.33
N LYS A 387 -7.21 15.35 -22.32
CA LYS A 387 -6.56 16.05 -23.45
C LYS A 387 -6.33 15.12 -24.65
N SER A 388 -5.93 13.87 -24.43
CA SER A 388 -5.72 12.90 -25.52
C SER A 388 -5.99 11.45 -25.08
N MET A 389 -6.26 10.59 -26.07
CA MET A 389 -6.36 9.15 -25.89
C MET A 389 -5.60 8.45 -27.01
N SER A 390 -4.76 7.47 -26.68
CA SER A 390 -3.99 6.74 -27.70
C SER A 390 -3.95 5.26 -27.42
N MET A 391 -3.72 4.47 -28.47
CA MET A 391 -3.57 3.03 -28.37
C MET A 391 -2.16 2.59 -28.75
N ILE A 392 -1.59 1.70 -27.95
CA ILE A 392 -0.33 1.03 -28.21
C ILE A 392 -0.55 -0.47 -28.39
N SER A 393 0.23 -1.09 -29.28
CA SER A 393 0.43 -2.54 -29.30
C SER A 393 1.81 -2.87 -28.69
N ASP A 394 2.16 -4.15 -28.63
CA ASP A 394 3.43 -4.66 -28.13
C ASP A 394 4.62 -3.76 -28.49
N GLU A 395 5.52 -3.55 -27.52
CA GLU A 395 6.65 -2.61 -27.47
C GLU A 395 6.81 -1.69 -28.71
N ILE A 396 6.19 -0.50 -28.61
CA ILE A 396 6.43 0.69 -29.46
C ILE A 396 5.83 0.59 -30.88
N GLY A 397 4.68 -0.07 -31.02
CA GLY A 397 3.84 0.00 -32.23
C GLY A 397 2.52 0.74 -32.00
N GLN A 398 1.96 1.37 -33.05
CA GLN A 398 0.56 1.80 -32.99
C GLN A 398 -0.32 0.57 -32.78
N GLY A 399 -1.20 0.63 -31.78
CA GLY A 399 -2.20 -0.42 -31.56
C GLY A 399 -3.19 -0.50 -32.72
N SER A 400 -3.83 -1.66 -32.87
CA SER A 400 -5.00 -1.78 -33.75
C SER A 400 -6.23 -2.10 -32.92
N GLY A 401 -7.38 -1.55 -33.30
CA GLY A 401 -8.64 -1.72 -32.59
C GLY A 401 -9.20 -0.41 -32.04
N GLU A 402 -10.37 -0.51 -31.42
CA GLU A 402 -11.14 0.60 -30.88
C GLU A 402 -10.85 0.81 -29.40
N ILE A 403 -10.63 2.06 -28.98
CA ILE A 403 -10.61 2.46 -27.57
C ILE A 403 -12.06 2.58 -27.09
N LYS A 404 -12.43 1.72 -26.13
CA LYS A 404 -13.78 1.71 -25.54
C LYS A 404 -13.79 2.43 -24.21
N VAL A 405 -14.61 3.47 -24.10
CA VAL A 405 -14.78 4.24 -22.86
C VAL A 405 -16.26 4.29 -22.49
N ILE A 406 -16.61 3.78 -21.32
CA ILE A 406 -17.96 3.91 -20.74
C ILE A 406 -18.00 5.20 -19.92
N VAL A 407 -18.99 6.06 -20.14
CA VAL A 407 -19.19 7.29 -19.38
C VAL A 407 -20.46 7.18 -18.54
N GLU A 408 -20.32 7.31 -17.23
CA GLU A 408 -21.40 7.27 -16.25
C GLU A 408 -21.64 8.68 -15.69
N ASN A 409 -22.91 9.00 -15.44
CA ASN A 409 -23.37 10.28 -14.85
C ASN A 409 -22.91 11.52 -15.62
N LEU A 410 -22.92 11.46 -16.96
CA LEU A 410 -22.62 12.60 -17.80
C LEU A 410 -23.66 13.72 -17.60
N GLY A 411 -23.23 14.80 -16.96
CA GLY A 411 -23.99 16.05 -16.81
C GLY A 411 -23.54 17.12 -17.80
N PHE A 412 -24.18 18.29 -17.73
CA PHE A 412 -23.79 19.46 -18.52
C PHE A 412 -22.39 19.97 -18.09
N GLU A 413 -21.49 20.18 -19.05
CA GLU A 413 -20.10 20.61 -18.81
C GLU A 413 -19.33 19.78 -17.76
N THR A 414 -19.55 18.46 -17.72
CA THR A 414 -18.86 17.55 -16.79
C THR A 414 -17.64 16.86 -17.42
N LEU A 415 -17.64 16.65 -18.74
CA LEU A 415 -16.54 16.04 -19.47
C LEU A 415 -16.09 16.93 -20.64
N PHE A 416 -14.83 17.35 -20.61
CA PHE A 416 -14.15 18.03 -21.70
C PHE A 416 -13.17 17.08 -22.38
N ILE A 417 -13.29 16.94 -23.70
CA ILE A 417 -12.38 16.13 -24.50
C ILE A 417 -11.54 17.03 -25.42
N GLY A 418 -10.24 16.79 -25.47
CA GLY A 418 -9.35 17.52 -26.38
C GLY A 418 -9.65 17.21 -27.85
N THR A 419 -9.21 18.09 -28.75
CA THR A 419 -9.36 17.92 -30.21
C THR A 419 -8.85 16.57 -30.72
N ASP A 420 -7.74 16.08 -30.18
CA ASP A 420 -7.20 14.75 -30.51
C ASP A 420 -8.21 13.62 -30.26
N VAL A 421 -8.94 13.68 -29.15
CA VAL A 421 -9.97 12.68 -28.82
C VAL A 421 -11.17 12.83 -29.77
N ALA A 422 -11.59 14.07 -30.05
CA ALA A 422 -12.71 14.33 -30.96
C ALA A 422 -12.43 13.85 -32.39
N ASP A 423 -11.21 14.05 -32.89
CA ASP A 423 -10.77 13.55 -34.20
C ASP A 423 -10.81 12.01 -34.24
N LYS A 424 -10.39 11.35 -33.16
CA LYS A 424 -10.42 9.88 -33.01
C LYS A 424 -11.83 9.31 -32.86
N ILE A 425 -12.77 10.08 -32.31
CA ILE A 425 -14.19 9.71 -32.33
C ILE A 425 -14.73 9.77 -33.77
N THR A 426 -14.29 10.74 -34.56
CA THR A 426 -14.69 10.90 -35.96
C THR A 426 -14.10 9.81 -36.86
N SER A 427 -12.86 9.39 -36.61
CA SER A 427 -12.23 8.27 -37.34
C SER A 427 -12.75 6.90 -36.92
N GLY A 428 -13.40 6.79 -35.75
CA GLY A 428 -13.87 5.54 -35.18
C GLY A 428 -12.82 4.80 -34.33
N ASP A 429 -11.67 5.42 -34.05
CA ASP A 429 -10.62 4.84 -33.19
C ASP A 429 -10.98 4.90 -31.70
N VAL A 430 -11.84 5.86 -31.32
CA VAL A 430 -12.38 6.00 -29.95
C VAL A 430 -13.90 5.96 -30.03
N VAL A 431 -14.53 5.16 -29.16
CA VAL A 431 -15.99 5.18 -28.98
C VAL A 431 -16.32 5.38 -27.51
N LEU A 432 -17.15 6.40 -27.28
CA LEU A 432 -17.69 6.72 -25.96
C LEU A 432 -19.09 6.09 -25.85
N TYR A 433 -19.29 5.22 -24.88
CA TYR A 433 -20.55 4.55 -24.59
C TYR A 433 -21.23 5.15 -23.38
N ALA A 434 -22.56 5.15 -23.37
CA ALA A 434 -23.36 5.47 -22.20
C ALA A 434 -23.17 4.41 -21.09
N SER A 435 -23.76 4.67 -19.92
CA SER A 435 -23.67 3.78 -18.75
C SER A 435 -24.13 2.33 -18.98
N ASP A 436 -24.95 2.08 -20.02
CA ASP A 436 -25.37 0.73 -20.40
C ASP A 436 -24.27 -0.06 -21.13
N GLY A 437 -23.19 0.60 -21.54
CA GLY A 437 -22.06 0.02 -22.27
C GLY A 437 -22.37 -0.38 -23.71
N ILE A 438 -23.53 0.03 -24.25
CA ILE A 438 -24.01 -0.37 -25.59
C ILE A 438 -24.33 0.85 -26.45
N THR A 439 -24.97 1.88 -25.90
CA THR A 439 -25.36 3.07 -26.67
C THR A 439 -24.16 4.00 -26.86
N ALA A 440 -23.75 4.23 -28.11
CA ALA A 440 -22.74 5.23 -28.43
C ALA A 440 -23.28 6.64 -28.14
N LEU A 441 -22.50 7.43 -27.39
CA LEU A 441 -22.85 8.79 -27.00
C LEU A 441 -22.78 9.73 -28.20
N VAL A 442 -21.70 9.65 -28.97
CA VAL A 442 -21.46 10.44 -30.18
C VAL A 442 -21.73 9.55 -31.40
N ASN A 443 -22.21 10.13 -32.50
CA ASN A 443 -22.57 9.45 -33.76
C ASN A 443 -23.94 8.72 -33.79
N GLY A 444 -24.99 9.36 -33.26
CA GLY A 444 -26.33 9.25 -33.85
C GLY A 444 -27.41 8.47 -33.10
N GLU A 445 -27.10 7.78 -31.99
CA GLU A 445 -28.12 7.00 -31.25
C GLU A 445 -28.40 7.51 -29.83
N GLY A 446 -27.44 8.17 -29.17
CA GLY A 446 -27.55 8.52 -27.74
C GLY A 446 -28.19 9.87 -27.39
N GLY A 447 -28.36 10.80 -28.34
CA GLY A 447 -28.81 12.16 -28.02
C GLY A 447 -27.75 13.02 -27.30
N TYR A 448 -26.47 12.75 -27.51
CA TYR A 448 -25.37 13.58 -27.00
C TYR A 448 -24.66 14.28 -28.17
N ASP A 449 -24.17 15.50 -27.93
CA ASP A 449 -23.46 16.29 -28.94
C ASP A 449 -22.19 16.89 -28.34
N LEU A 450 -21.22 17.14 -29.22
CA LEU A 450 -20.06 17.95 -28.89
C LEU A 450 -20.49 19.42 -28.94
N SER A 451 -20.06 20.21 -27.96
CA SER A 451 -20.27 21.66 -27.99
C SER A 451 -19.59 22.30 -29.21
N GLU A 452 -19.73 23.62 -29.37
CA GLU A 452 -18.79 24.35 -30.22
C GLU A 452 -17.35 24.21 -29.68
N LEU A 453 -16.38 24.24 -30.60
CA LEU A 453 -14.96 24.23 -30.25
C LEU A 453 -14.67 25.37 -29.28
N THR A 454 -14.07 25.02 -28.15
CA THR A 454 -13.72 25.99 -27.11
C THR A 454 -12.37 25.62 -26.50
N GLN A 455 -11.93 26.44 -25.54
CA GLN A 455 -10.70 26.21 -24.79
C GLN A 455 -11.03 26.05 -23.30
N TYR A 456 -10.56 24.98 -22.70
CA TYR A 456 -10.65 24.73 -21.27
C TYR A 456 -9.28 24.35 -20.73
N ASN A 457 -8.80 25.07 -19.71
CA ASN A 457 -7.46 24.89 -19.12
C ASN A 457 -6.32 24.87 -20.16
N ASN A 458 -6.38 25.77 -21.15
CA ASN A 458 -5.42 25.89 -22.27
C ASN A 458 -5.37 24.67 -23.20
N VAL A 459 -6.40 23.82 -23.18
CA VAL A 459 -6.58 22.72 -24.15
C VAL A 459 -7.77 23.07 -25.03
N ASP A 460 -7.55 23.03 -26.34
CA ASP A 460 -8.62 23.17 -27.33
C ASP A 460 -9.40 21.86 -27.42
N GLY A 461 -10.73 21.95 -27.48
CA GLY A 461 -11.59 20.78 -27.45
C GLY A 461 -13.06 21.11 -27.28
N TYR A 462 -13.80 20.13 -26.77
CA TYR A 462 -15.26 20.14 -26.77
C TYR A 462 -15.80 19.63 -25.44
N TRP A 463 -16.85 20.29 -24.94
CA TRP A 463 -17.66 19.71 -23.88
C TRP A 463 -18.58 18.65 -24.48
N LEU A 464 -18.56 17.45 -23.89
CA LEU A 464 -19.56 16.45 -24.17
C LEU A 464 -20.79 16.73 -23.31
N ASN A 465 -21.90 17.10 -23.95
CA ASN A 465 -23.11 17.46 -23.23
C ASN A 465 -24.20 16.41 -23.44
N ALA A 466 -24.81 15.99 -22.34
CA ALA A 466 -26.11 15.33 -22.39
C ALA A 466 -27.17 16.35 -22.79
N TYR A 467 -27.76 16.20 -23.98
CA TYR A 467 -29.04 16.89 -24.21
C TYR A 467 -30.07 16.19 -23.33
N VAL A 468 -30.39 16.81 -22.20
CA VAL A 468 -31.75 16.67 -21.67
C VAL A 468 -32.62 17.13 -22.82
N ALA A 469 -33.47 16.24 -23.36
CA ALA A 469 -34.40 16.58 -24.43
C ALA A 469 -35.26 17.76 -23.96
N VAL A 470 -34.80 18.98 -24.25
CA VAL A 470 -35.56 20.19 -24.05
C VAL A 470 -36.70 20.04 -25.04
N PRO A 471 -37.97 19.94 -24.58
CA PRO A 471 -39.09 19.83 -25.48
C PRO A 471 -38.97 20.94 -26.53
N GLU A 472 -39.17 20.62 -27.80
CA GLU A 472 -39.09 21.64 -28.84
C GLU A 472 -40.00 22.83 -28.47
N PRO A 473 -39.70 24.07 -28.89
CA PRO A 473 -40.53 25.23 -28.58
C PRO A 473 -42.02 25.00 -28.84
N ALA A 474 -42.37 24.19 -29.85
CA ALA A 474 -43.74 23.76 -30.14
C ALA A 474 -44.37 22.88 -29.04
N GLN A 475 -43.61 22.00 -28.41
CA GLN A 475 -44.06 21.15 -27.30
C GLN A 475 -44.27 21.99 -26.03
N TRP A 476 -43.39 22.96 -25.74
CA TRP A 476 -43.63 23.93 -24.66
C TRP A 476 -44.86 24.79 -24.92
N ALA A 477 -45.04 25.28 -26.15
CA ALA A 477 -46.21 26.05 -26.54
C ALA A 477 -47.51 25.23 -26.39
N MET A 478 -47.48 23.93 -26.67
CA MET A 478 -48.61 23.03 -26.49
C MET A 478 -48.95 22.81 -25.00
N ILE A 479 -47.94 22.57 -24.16
CA ILE A 479 -48.11 22.39 -22.71
C ILE A 479 -48.64 23.67 -22.07
N LEU A 480 -48.02 24.82 -22.36
CA LEU A 480 -48.45 26.12 -21.86
C LEU A 480 -49.83 26.52 -22.40
N GLY A 481 -50.12 26.19 -23.67
CA GLY A 481 -51.43 26.38 -24.29
C GLY A 481 -52.54 25.54 -23.63
N ALA A 482 -52.25 24.28 -23.30
CA ALA A 482 -53.19 23.41 -22.59
C ALA A 482 -53.47 23.91 -21.17
N ILE A 483 -52.44 24.37 -20.44
CA ILE A 483 -52.59 24.99 -19.12
C ILE A 483 -53.44 26.27 -19.21
N ALA A 484 -53.19 27.11 -20.22
CA ALA A 484 -53.96 28.34 -20.44
C ALA A 484 -55.44 28.04 -20.72
N LEU A 485 -55.75 27.03 -21.55
CA LEU A 485 -57.12 26.59 -21.82
C LEU A 485 -57.80 26.03 -20.57
N GLY A 486 -57.08 25.26 -19.74
CA GLY A 486 -57.56 24.77 -18.45
C GLY A 486 -57.92 25.91 -17.49
N LEU A 487 -57.07 26.94 -17.41
CA LEU A 487 -57.31 28.14 -16.58
C LEU A 487 -58.50 28.96 -17.08
N VAL A 488 -58.68 29.08 -18.41
CA VAL A 488 -59.84 29.75 -19.02
C VAL A 488 -61.13 28.99 -18.75
N ALA A 489 -61.12 27.66 -18.87
CA ALA A 489 -62.27 26.82 -18.55
C ALA A 489 -62.64 26.87 -17.05
N TYR A 490 -61.64 26.91 -16.17
CA TYR A 490 -61.83 27.06 -14.72
C TYR A 490 -62.42 28.44 -14.35
N ARG A 491 -61.95 29.52 -15.00
CA ARG A 491 -62.52 30.87 -14.81
C ARG A 491 -63.98 31.00 -15.27
N ARG A 492 -64.42 30.23 -16.28
CA ARG A 492 -65.81 30.23 -16.76
C ARG A 492 -66.77 29.39 -15.91
N LYS A 493 -66.26 28.61 -14.95
CA LYS A 493 -67.06 27.83 -13.99
C LYS A 493 -67.26 28.51 -12.62
N LYS A 494 -66.67 29.69 -12.42
CA LYS A 494 -67.11 30.67 -11.41
C LYS A 494 -68.07 31.65 -12.07
#